data_AF-A0A953WHP5-F1
#
_entry.id   AF-A0A953WHP5-F1
#
_cell.length_a   1.000
_cell.length_b   1.000
_cell.length_c   1.000
_cell.angle_alpha   90.00
_cell.angle_beta   90.00
_cell.angle_gamma   90.00
#
_symmetry.space_group_name_H-M   'P 1'
#
loop_
_entity.id
_entity.type
_entity.pdbx_description
1 polymer ?
#
loop_
_entity_poly.entity_id
_entity_poly.type
_entity_poly.pdbx_seq_one_letter_code
_entity_poly.pdbx_strand_id
1 'polypeptide(L)'
;MDTDLTGKLLIALPGIGDTRFSRSVILVCAHSPEFAMGIVLNKPMAHLRLPQLFEQLDVPIEADVPDTFVLDGGPVSSDRGFVLHTDDVYNEGA
;
A
#
# COMPACT_ATOMS: atom_id res chain seq x y z
N MET A 1 2.42 -21.97 18.92
CA MET A 1 2.31 -21.67 17.48
C MET A 1 2.40 -20.17 17.38
N ASP A 2 3.47 -19.64 16.79
CA ASP A 2 3.55 -18.20 16.54
C ASP A 2 2.46 -17.80 15.56
N THR A 3 1.54 -16.98 16.03
CA THR A 3 0.44 -16.41 15.24
C THR A 3 0.85 -15.12 14.52
N ASP A 4 2.14 -14.77 14.50
CA ASP A 4 2.62 -13.59 13.80
C ASP A 4 2.46 -13.74 12.28
N LEU A 5 1.85 -12.74 11.65
CA LEU A 5 1.55 -12.67 10.23
C LEU A 5 2.39 -11.60 9.52
N THR A 6 3.32 -10.96 10.23
CA THR A 6 4.22 -9.97 9.66
C THR A 6 4.98 -10.55 8.47
N GLY A 7 5.01 -9.82 7.36
CA GLY A 7 5.60 -10.25 6.09
C GLY A 7 4.77 -11.29 5.31
N LYS A 8 3.55 -11.62 5.75
CA LYS A 8 2.65 -12.53 5.04
C LYS A 8 1.65 -11.75 4.17
N LEU A 9 1.09 -12.46 3.19
CA LEU A 9 0.01 -11.96 2.35
C LEU A 9 -1.34 -12.52 2.81
N LEU A 10 -2.33 -11.64 2.97
CA LEU A 10 -3.73 -12.02 3.11
C LEU A 10 -4.40 -11.97 1.74
N ILE A 11 -5.03 -13.08 1.36
CA ILE A 11 -5.75 -13.21 0.09
C ILE A 11 -7.24 -13.25 0.38
N ALA A 12 -7.99 -12.28 -0.13
CA ALA A 12 -9.43 -12.23 0.06
C ALA A 12 -10.12 -13.40 -0.66
N LEU A 13 -10.89 -14.18 0.09
CA LEU A 13 -11.69 -15.27 -0.46
C LEU A 13 -12.99 -14.74 -1.09
N PRO A 14 -13.54 -15.47 -2.08
CA PRO A 14 -14.90 -15.23 -2.53
C PRO A 14 -15.88 -15.29 -1.35
N GLY A 15 -16.70 -14.26 -1.16
CA GLY A 15 -17.66 -14.21 -0.05
C GLY A 15 -17.16 -13.58 1.25
N ILE A 16 -16.04 -12.86 1.24
CA ILE A 16 -15.52 -12.07 2.40
C ILE A 16 -16.53 -11.08 3.02
N GLY A 17 -17.65 -10.82 2.34
CA GLY A 17 -18.78 -10.02 2.83
C GLY A 17 -18.54 -8.52 2.72
N ASP A 18 -17.36 -8.06 3.13
CA ASP A 18 -16.96 -6.66 3.04
C ASP A 18 -16.38 -6.33 1.66
N THR A 19 -17.07 -5.46 0.93
CA THR A 19 -16.69 -5.04 -0.43
C THR A 19 -15.33 -4.31 -0.46
N ARG A 20 -14.91 -3.68 0.63
CA ARG A 20 -13.60 -3.00 0.75
C ARG A 20 -12.44 -3.98 0.58
N PHE A 21 -12.63 -5.24 0.95
CA PHE A 21 -11.61 -6.29 0.80
C PHE A 21 -11.91 -7.24 -0.36
N SER A 22 -12.98 -7.00 -1.13
CA SER A 22 -13.28 -7.83 -2.29
C SER A 22 -12.08 -7.87 -3.24
N ARG A 23 -11.60 -9.09 -3.54
CA ARG A 23 -10.45 -9.38 -4.41
C ARG A 23 -9.15 -8.69 -3.98
N SER A 24 -8.98 -8.31 -2.71
CA SER A 24 -7.74 -7.68 -2.24
C SER A 24 -6.62 -8.70 -1.98
N VAL A 25 -5.40 -8.29 -2.28
CA VAL A 25 -4.15 -8.88 -1.79
C VAL A 25 -3.55 -7.88 -0.82
N ILE A 26 -3.31 -8.27 0.42
CA ILE A 26 -2.86 -7.37 1.49
C ILE A 26 -1.53 -7.87 2.03
N LEU A 27 -0.51 -7.02 2.06
CA LEU A 27 0.73 -7.29 2.79
C LEU A 27 0.54 -6.89 4.25
N VAL A 28 0.85 -7.79 5.19
CA VAL A 28 0.87 -7.48 6.62
C VAL A 28 2.25 -6.95 6.98
N CYS A 29 2.34 -5.69 7.39
CA CYS A 29 3.59 -5.02 7.75
C CYS A 29 3.89 -5.11 9.25
N ALA A 30 2.85 -5.25 10.08
CA ALA A 30 3.00 -5.49 11.51
C ALA A 30 1.80 -6.29 12.03
N HIS A 31 2.03 -7.25 12.92
CA HIS A 31 0.98 -8.03 13.56
C HIS A 31 1.34 -8.37 15.01
N SER A 32 0.44 -8.03 15.93
CA SER A 32 0.47 -8.42 17.33
C SER A 32 -0.94 -8.80 17.80
N PRO A 33 -1.10 -9.36 19.01
CA PRO A 33 -2.42 -9.62 19.58
C PRO A 33 -3.30 -8.36 19.72
N GLU A 34 -2.69 -7.18 19.80
CA GLU A 34 -3.37 -5.90 20.01
C GLU A 34 -3.71 -5.19 18.69
N PHE A 35 -2.89 -5.37 17.64
CA PHE A 35 -3.12 -4.69 16.37
C PHE A 35 -2.54 -5.43 15.17
N ALA A 36 -3.05 -5.10 13.99
CA ALA A 36 -2.46 -5.48 12.71
C ALA A 36 -2.43 -4.26 11.79
N MET A 37 -1.33 -4.10 11.06
CA MET A 37 -1.18 -3.11 10.01
C MET A 37 -0.87 -3.83 8.71
N GLY A 38 -1.61 -3.49 7.65
CA GLY A 38 -1.37 -4.02 6.33
C GLY A 38 -1.78 -3.04 5.24
N ILE A 39 -1.23 -3.26 4.05
CA ILE A 39 -1.39 -2.41 2.88
C ILE A 39 -1.94 -3.25 1.73
N VAL A 40 -3.01 -2.78 1.08
CA VAL A 40 -3.58 -3.41 -0.11
C VAL A 40 -2.65 -3.18 -1.33
N LEU A 41 -2.32 -4.25 -2.04
CA LEU A 41 -1.32 -4.24 -3.12
C LEU A 41 -1.91 -4.20 -4.54
N ASN A 42 -3.22 -4.35 -4.69
CA ASN A 42 -3.82 -4.63 -6.01
C ASN A 42 -5.11 -3.85 -6.32
N LYS A 43 -5.27 -2.67 -5.71
CA LYS A 43 -6.41 -1.78 -5.94
C LYS A 43 -5.96 -0.43 -6.45
N PRO A 44 -5.97 -0.17 -7.77
CA PRO A 44 -5.60 1.13 -8.31
C PRO A 44 -6.66 2.20 -8.01
N MET A 45 -6.21 3.40 -7.65
CA MET A 45 -7.06 4.59 -7.55
C MET A 45 -7.30 5.15 -8.94
N ALA A 46 -8.51 4.94 -9.49
CA ALA A 46 -8.82 5.29 -10.88
C ALA A 46 -8.60 6.77 -11.26
N HIS A 47 -8.58 7.67 -10.27
CA HIS A 47 -8.47 9.12 -10.46
C HIS A 47 -7.12 9.71 -10.03
N LEU A 48 -6.13 8.88 -9.65
CA LEU A 48 -4.84 9.36 -9.18
C LEU A 48 -3.69 8.57 -9.82
N ARG A 49 -2.89 9.28 -10.61
CA ARG A 49 -1.66 8.76 -11.21
C ARG A 49 -0.42 9.26 -10.48
N LEU A 50 0.66 8.50 -10.54
CA LEU A 50 1.89 8.81 -9.82
C LEU A 50 2.51 10.18 -10.22
N PRO A 51 2.59 10.56 -11.52
CA PRO A 51 3.08 11.90 -11.89
C PRO A 51 2.21 13.02 -11.30
N GLN A 52 0.89 12.85 -11.34
CA GLN A 52 -0.06 13.82 -10.80
C GLN A 52 0.06 13.96 -9.27
N LEU A 53 0.34 12.86 -8.57
CA LEU A 53 0.56 12.90 -7.13
C LEU A 53 1.79 13.74 -6.78
N PHE A 54 2.90 13.58 -7.51
CA PHE A 54 4.09 14.37 -7.27
C PHE A 54 3.89 15.87 -7.56
N GLU A 55 3.16 16.20 -8.64
CA GLU A 55 2.74 17.59 -8.91
C GLU A 55 1.91 18.16 -7.75
N GLN A 56 0.97 17.39 -7.21
CA GLN A 56 0.13 17.80 -6.07
C GLN A 56 0.94 18.00 -4.78
N LEU A 57 2.02 17.24 -4.60
CA LEU A 57 2.90 17.32 -3.43
C LEU A 57 4.04 18.34 -3.59
N ASP A 58 4.13 19.01 -4.75
CA ASP A 58 5.21 19.95 -5.10
C ASP A 58 6.61 19.31 -4.94
N VAL A 59 6.72 18.03 -5.32
CA VAL A 59 7.98 17.29 -5.25
C VAL A 59 8.71 17.45 -6.58
N PRO A 60 9.89 18.09 -6.62
CA PRO A 60 10.68 18.19 -7.84
C PRO A 60 11.21 16.80 -8.21
N ILE A 61 11.04 16.42 -9.49
CA ILE A 61 11.48 15.12 -9.99
C ILE A 61 12.46 15.32 -11.13
N GLU A 62 13.66 14.79 -10.95
CA GLU A 62 14.73 14.85 -11.95
C GLU A 62 14.76 13.61 -12.86
N ALA A 63 13.94 12.60 -12.55
CA ALA A 63 13.84 11.32 -13.25
C ALA A 63 12.50 11.17 -13.99
N ASP A 64 12.49 10.28 -14.97
CA ASP A 64 11.27 9.91 -15.68
C ASP A 64 10.34 9.10 -14.75
N VAL A 65 9.15 9.63 -14.48
CA VAL A 65 8.18 8.97 -13.59
C VAL A 65 7.31 8.03 -14.40
N PRO A 66 7.18 6.75 -14.00
CA PRO A 66 6.23 5.85 -14.62
C PRO A 66 4.80 6.40 -14.54
N ASP A 67 4.13 6.45 -15.69
CA ASP A 67 2.69 6.75 -15.74
C ASP A 67 1.88 5.53 -15.27
N THR A 68 1.87 5.34 -13.96
CA THR A 68 1.15 4.26 -13.27
C THR A 68 0.13 4.82 -12.27
N PHE A 69 -0.84 3.98 -11.92
CA PHE A 69 -1.82 4.32 -10.89
C PHE A 69 -1.19 4.27 -9.50
N VAL A 70 -1.56 5.23 -8.66
CA VAL A 70 -1.38 5.10 -7.22
C VAL A 70 -2.36 4.04 -6.72
N LEU A 71 -1.93 3.24 -5.74
CA LEU A 71 -2.77 2.19 -5.17
C LEU A 71 -3.49 2.71 -3.92
N ASP A 72 -4.75 2.29 -3.77
CA ASP A 72 -5.51 2.45 -2.54
C ASP A 72 -4.96 1.44 -1.52
N GLY A 73 -4.21 1.94 -0.54
CA GLY A 73 -3.57 1.14 0.50
C GLY A 73 -4.53 0.58 1.56
N GLY A 74 -5.78 1.08 1.61
CA GLY A 74 -6.77 0.68 2.60
C GLY A 74 -7.58 1.87 3.14
N PRO A 75 -8.64 1.60 3.93
CA PRO A 75 -9.61 2.61 4.33
C PRO A 75 -9.15 3.56 5.45
N VAL A 76 -7.92 3.41 5.97
CA VAL A 76 -7.41 4.14 7.14
C VAL A 76 -6.29 5.07 6.70
N SER A 77 -6.29 6.30 7.25
CA SER A 77 -5.25 7.32 7.01
C SER A 77 -5.01 7.64 5.54
N SER A 78 -6.07 8.01 4.83
CA SER A 78 -6.03 8.42 3.42
C SER A 78 -5.19 9.69 3.16
N ASP A 79 -4.77 10.39 4.21
CA ASP A 79 -3.88 11.54 4.20
C ASP A 79 -2.39 11.14 4.19
N ARG A 80 -2.07 9.85 4.35
CA ARG A 80 -0.69 9.34 4.40
C ARG A 80 -0.41 8.41 3.23
N GLY A 81 0.70 8.66 2.54
CA GLY A 81 1.24 7.78 1.51
C GLY A 81 2.20 6.75 2.11
N PHE A 82 2.22 5.54 1.54
CA PHE A 82 3.21 4.51 1.83
C PHE A 82 3.93 4.14 0.54
N VAL A 83 5.25 4.03 0.61
CA VAL A 83 6.07 3.53 -0.51
C VAL A 83 6.58 2.15 -0.13
N LEU A 84 6.10 1.12 -0.84
CA LEU A 84 6.62 -0.23 -0.70
C LEU A 84 7.71 -0.43 -1.76
N HIS A 85 8.92 -0.72 -1.30
CA HIS A 85 10.08 -0.97 -2.14
C HIS A 85 10.87 -2.18 -1.62
N THR A 86 11.79 -2.65 -2.44
CA THR A 86 12.77 -3.68 -2.08
C THR A 86 13.93 -3.07 -1.29
N ASP A 87 14.65 -3.90 -0.52
CA ASP A 87 15.72 -3.45 0.39
C ASP A 87 16.96 -2.87 -0.34
N ASP A 88 17.03 -3.01 -1.66
CA ASP A 88 18.07 -2.40 -2.50
C ASP A 88 17.86 -0.89 -2.71
N VAL A 89 16.66 -0.39 -2.44
CA VAL A 89 16.36 1.04 -2.43
C VAL A 89 16.67 1.60 -1.05
N TYR A 90 17.75 2.37 -0.97
CA TYR A 90 18.18 3.04 0.26
C TYR A 90 17.76 4.50 0.24
N ASN A 91 17.02 4.94 1.25
CA ASN A 91 16.79 6.37 1.52
C ASN A 91 17.64 6.74 2.73
N GLU A 92 18.60 7.66 2.57
CA GLU A 92 19.23 8.31 3.72
C GLU A 92 18.16 9.16 4.43
N GLY A 93 17.62 8.66 5.55
CA GLY A 93 16.74 9.44 6.44
C GLY A 93 15.34 8.89 6.73
N ALA A 94 15.10 7.58 6.52
CA ALA A 94 13.92 6.90 7.09
C ALA A 94 14.15 6.48 8.55
#